data_AF-A0AB39UM87-F1
#
_entry.id   AF-A0AB39UM87-F1
#
_cell.length_a   1.000
_cell.length_b   1.000
_cell.length_c   1.000
_cell.angle_alpha   90.00
_cell.angle_beta   90.00
_cell.angle_gamma   90.00
#
_symmetry.space_group_name_H-M   'P 1'
#
loop_
_entity.id
_entity.type
_entity.pdbx_description
1 polymer ?
#
loop_
_entity_poly.entity_id
_entity_poly.type
_entity_poly.pdbx_seq_one_letter_code
_entity_poly.pdbx_strand_id
1 'polypeptide(L)'
;MSVMDRYSDAADQESRRVKRRHFKGLDSLRLGTLSLMLIACGMLSSSMIVPSLGNLMHAPVRSLTVALVLEALSWCATPIIAWMLVAWMSSFEGPDANRGRWHGLLTIAVAAVVSEVPYDVANSGKAWDFSSQNPAFAVLITMIVLLILDALSPARRRLSDAEDCKRSTGMRMALLRGIVVIAGFAWMWLVNVGVRLGIMQGGVLFLLYGLVFRYVSRHENTMMLSATLAGLVGFMIPSFGLLAVHFRRDEQGTLSSQNRQYMALVVVYILILAICSIVRMGR
;
A
#
# COMPACT_ATOMS: atom_id res chain seq x y z
N MET A 1 -28.28 34.86 -36.81
CA MET A 1 -27.70 33.69 -36.10
C MET A 1 -27.58 32.57 -37.11
N SER A 2 -26.34 32.26 -37.53
CA SER A 2 -26.07 31.35 -38.64
C SER A 2 -26.40 29.90 -38.23
N VAL A 3 -26.80 29.05 -39.18
CA VAL A 3 -26.99 27.60 -38.94
C VAL A 3 -25.69 26.97 -38.43
N MET A 4 -24.54 27.53 -38.81
CA MET A 4 -23.22 27.09 -38.37
C MET A 4 -22.96 27.36 -36.87
N ASP A 5 -23.44 28.50 -36.35
CA ASP A 5 -23.29 28.85 -34.92
C ASP A 5 -24.06 27.89 -34.01
N ARG A 6 -25.25 27.44 -34.45
CA ARG A 6 -26.04 26.47 -33.70
C ARG A 6 -25.37 25.09 -33.63
N TYR A 7 -24.61 24.72 -34.65
CA TYR A 7 -23.88 23.45 -34.67
C TYR A 7 -22.63 23.51 -33.79
N SER A 8 -21.89 24.63 -33.76
CA SER A 8 -20.75 24.77 -32.86
C SER A 8 -21.20 24.84 -31.41
N ASP A 9 -22.29 25.55 -31.10
CA ASP A 9 -22.83 25.62 -29.74
C ASP A 9 -23.39 24.28 -29.26
N ALA A 10 -24.03 23.51 -30.14
CA ALA A 10 -24.49 22.16 -29.81
C ALA A 10 -23.31 21.19 -29.58
N ALA A 11 -22.28 21.25 -30.42
CA ALA A 11 -21.06 20.45 -30.27
C ALA A 11 -20.25 20.85 -29.03
N ASP A 12 -20.21 22.15 -28.68
CA ASP A 12 -19.58 22.65 -27.47
C ASP A 12 -20.39 22.31 -26.22
N GLN A 13 -21.71 22.30 -26.29
CA GLN A 13 -22.56 21.85 -25.19
C GLN A 13 -22.49 20.33 -25.00
N GLU A 14 -22.40 19.56 -26.09
CA GLU A 14 -22.21 18.11 -26.03
C GLU A 14 -20.82 17.75 -25.54
N SER A 15 -19.76 18.42 -26.00
CA SER A 15 -18.40 18.27 -25.47
C SER A 15 -18.32 18.67 -23.98
N ARG A 16 -19.05 19.71 -23.55
CA ARG A 16 -19.19 20.09 -22.13
C ARG A 16 -20.03 19.09 -21.33
N ARG A 17 -21.08 18.47 -21.90
CA ARG A 17 -21.88 17.41 -21.26
C ARG A 17 -21.10 16.10 -21.15
N VAL A 18 -20.31 15.74 -22.15
CA VAL A 18 -19.42 14.58 -22.16
C VAL A 18 -18.25 14.80 -21.21
N LYS A 19 -17.64 16.01 -21.15
CA LYS A 19 -16.67 16.39 -20.10
C LYS A 19 -17.25 16.36 -18.69
N ARG A 20 -18.57 16.56 -18.53
CA ARG A 20 -19.27 16.52 -17.22
C ARG A 20 -19.65 15.12 -16.75
N ARG A 21 -19.53 14.09 -17.58
CA ARG A 21 -19.46 12.69 -17.11
C ARG A 21 -18.02 12.34 -16.72
N HIS A 22 -17.38 13.23 -15.97
CA HIS A 22 -16.17 12.87 -15.25
C HIS A 22 -16.60 11.83 -14.21
N PHE A 23 -16.25 10.57 -14.44
CA PHE A 23 -16.33 9.57 -13.37
C PHE A 23 -15.63 10.20 -12.17
N LYS A 24 -16.38 10.44 -11.08
CA LYS A 24 -15.81 11.02 -9.87
C LYS A 24 -14.84 9.98 -9.33
N GLY A 25 -13.55 10.14 -9.63
CA GLY A 25 -12.51 9.25 -9.16
C GLY A 25 -12.56 9.04 -7.65
N LEU A 26 -12.00 7.92 -7.19
CA LEU A 26 -11.94 7.52 -5.79
C LEU A 26 -11.06 8.50 -5.01
N ASP A 27 -11.64 9.10 -3.97
CA ASP A 27 -10.94 9.95 -3.01
C ASP A 27 -10.03 9.11 -2.10
N SER A 28 -9.02 9.72 -1.48
CA SER A 28 -8.06 9.06 -0.57
C SER A 28 -8.76 8.28 0.53
N LEU A 29 -9.84 8.85 1.08
CA LEU A 29 -10.70 8.20 2.06
C LEU A 29 -11.37 6.95 1.52
N ARG A 30 -11.93 7.01 0.31
CA ARG A 30 -12.64 5.87 -0.31
C ARG A 30 -11.67 4.73 -0.62
N LEU A 31 -10.47 5.06 -1.07
CA LEU A 31 -9.38 4.09 -1.26
C LEU A 31 -8.99 3.45 0.07
N GLY A 32 -8.85 4.25 1.13
CA GLY A 32 -8.55 3.77 2.48
C GLY A 32 -9.64 2.88 3.06
N THR A 33 -10.90 3.24 2.89
CA THR A 33 -12.02 2.40 3.36
C THR A 33 -12.09 1.09 2.57
N LEU A 34 -11.85 1.14 1.25
CA LEU A 34 -11.83 -0.07 0.43
C LEU A 34 -10.70 -1.01 0.85
N SER A 35 -9.50 -0.49 1.09
CA SER A 35 -8.37 -1.32 1.54
C SER A 35 -8.62 -1.91 2.92
N LEU A 36 -9.24 -1.18 3.85
CA LEU A 36 -9.66 -1.70 5.15
C LEU A 36 -10.71 -2.81 5.02
N MET A 37 -11.70 -2.66 4.14
CA MET A 37 -12.69 -3.71 3.87
C MET A 37 -12.03 -4.99 3.33
N LEU A 38 -11.06 -4.84 2.41
CA LEU A 38 -10.32 -5.97 1.86
C LEU A 38 -9.44 -6.64 2.94
N ILE A 39 -8.76 -5.87 3.79
CA ILE A 39 -8.04 -6.42 4.95
C ILE A 39 -9.00 -7.18 5.87
N ALA A 40 -10.17 -6.61 6.17
CA ALA A 40 -11.16 -7.24 7.03
C ALA A 40 -11.63 -8.60 6.46
N CYS A 41 -11.79 -8.73 5.13
CA CYS A 41 -12.06 -10.03 4.51
C CYS A 41 -11.00 -11.09 4.86
N GLY A 42 -9.71 -10.74 4.76
CA GLY A 42 -8.62 -11.65 5.13
C GLY A 42 -8.65 -12.02 6.61
N MET A 43 -8.88 -11.03 7.49
CA MET A 43 -8.98 -11.27 8.94
C MET A 43 -10.20 -12.12 9.32
N LEU A 44 -11.34 -11.94 8.65
CA LEU A 44 -12.50 -12.82 8.84
C LEU A 44 -12.16 -14.27 8.47
N SER A 45 -11.41 -14.46 7.38
CA SER A 45 -10.94 -15.78 6.97
C SER A 45 -10.04 -16.41 8.03
N SER A 46 -8.94 -15.75 8.39
CA SER A 46 -7.90 -16.34 9.24
C SER A 46 -8.25 -16.39 10.72
N SER A 47 -9.04 -15.43 11.23
CA SER A 47 -9.39 -15.37 12.66
C SER A 47 -10.72 -16.05 12.99
N MET A 48 -11.66 -16.18 12.05
CA MET A 48 -12.97 -16.76 12.31
C MET A 48 -13.23 -18.07 11.59
N ILE A 49 -13.04 -18.11 10.27
CA ILE A 49 -13.43 -19.27 9.46
C ILE A 49 -12.44 -20.40 9.64
N VAL A 50 -11.16 -20.19 9.33
CA VAL A 50 -10.13 -21.23 9.39
C VAL A 50 -10.07 -21.89 10.78
N PRO A 51 -10.07 -21.15 11.90
CA PRO A 51 -10.05 -21.78 13.22
C PRO A 51 -11.32 -22.55 13.56
N SER A 52 -12.49 -22.13 13.05
CA SER A 52 -13.75 -22.84 13.30
C SER A 52 -13.83 -24.21 12.63
N LEU A 53 -12.93 -24.50 11.69
CA LEU A 53 -12.90 -25.77 10.97
C LEU A 53 -12.12 -26.87 11.71
N GLY A 54 -11.39 -26.53 12.78
CA GLY A 54 -10.60 -27.49 13.55
C GLY A 54 -9.58 -28.21 12.66
N ASN A 55 -9.78 -29.51 12.42
CA ASN A 55 -8.90 -30.28 11.54
C ASN A 55 -9.23 -30.02 10.06
N LEU A 56 -8.31 -29.29 9.40
CA LEU A 56 -8.40 -28.94 7.98
C LEU A 56 -8.55 -30.15 7.05
N MET A 57 -8.07 -31.34 7.44
CA MET A 57 -8.17 -32.56 6.63
C MET A 57 -9.59 -33.13 6.53
N HIS A 58 -10.48 -32.74 7.46
CA HIS A 58 -11.88 -33.17 7.47
C HIS A 58 -12.85 -32.01 7.30
N ALA A 59 -12.32 -30.81 7.05
CA ALA A 59 -13.12 -29.61 6.89
C ALA A 59 -13.95 -29.68 5.59
N PRO A 60 -15.21 -29.22 5.60
CA PRO A 60 -16.02 -29.17 4.38
C PRO A 60 -15.38 -28.24 3.35
N VAL A 61 -15.25 -28.72 2.11
CA VAL A 61 -14.64 -27.98 0.98
C VAL A 61 -15.25 -26.59 0.84
N ARG A 62 -16.58 -26.47 1.01
CA ARG A 62 -17.28 -25.18 0.95
C ARG A 62 -16.67 -24.12 1.87
N SER A 63 -16.38 -24.47 3.13
CA SER A 63 -15.83 -23.50 4.09
C SER A 63 -14.38 -23.15 3.79
N LEU A 64 -13.59 -24.13 3.33
CA LEU A 64 -12.22 -23.90 2.87
C LEU A 64 -12.20 -22.98 1.64
N THR A 65 -13.10 -23.19 0.67
CA THR A 65 -13.24 -22.33 -0.50
C THR A 65 -13.60 -20.90 -0.10
N VAL A 66 -14.56 -20.72 0.82
CA VAL A 66 -14.92 -19.38 1.31
C VAL A 66 -13.74 -18.70 2.00
N ALA A 67 -13.02 -19.41 2.87
CA ALA A 67 -11.82 -18.90 3.52
C ALA A 67 -10.76 -18.46 2.51
N LEU A 68 -10.48 -19.31 1.50
CA LEU A 68 -9.51 -19.01 0.46
C LEU A 68 -9.90 -17.79 -0.39
N VAL A 69 -11.18 -17.67 -0.76
CA VAL A 69 -11.67 -16.54 -1.55
C VAL A 69 -11.55 -15.23 -0.76
N LEU A 70 -11.94 -15.21 0.51
CA LEU A 70 -11.80 -14.03 1.36
C LEU A 70 -10.35 -13.62 1.55
N GLU A 71 -9.46 -14.59 1.72
CA GLU A 71 -8.03 -14.34 1.84
C GLU A 71 -7.45 -13.80 0.52
N ALA A 72 -7.79 -14.41 -0.61
CA ALA A 72 -7.40 -13.94 -1.93
C ALA A 72 -7.88 -12.51 -2.18
N LEU A 73 -9.14 -12.17 -1.85
CA LEU A 73 -9.67 -10.81 -1.99
C LEU A 73 -8.85 -9.80 -1.17
N SER A 74 -8.39 -10.19 0.02
CA SER A 74 -7.59 -9.29 0.87
C SER A 74 -6.27 -8.86 0.22
N TRP A 75 -5.73 -9.66 -0.72
CA TRP A 75 -4.47 -9.37 -1.40
C TRP A 75 -4.55 -8.15 -2.32
N CYS A 76 -5.76 -7.81 -2.78
CA CYS A 76 -6.03 -6.58 -3.52
C CYS A 76 -5.77 -5.30 -2.70
N ALA A 77 -5.73 -5.39 -1.37
CA ALA A 77 -5.44 -4.24 -0.52
C ALA A 77 -3.98 -3.75 -0.66
N THR A 78 -3.05 -4.66 -0.97
CA THR A 78 -1.60 -4.42 -0.99
C THR A 78 -1.21 -3.22 -1.89
N PRO A 79 -1.56 -3.18 -3.19
CA PRO A 79 -1.21 -2.03 -4.03
C PRO A 79 -1.94 -0.74 -3.62
N ILE A 80 -3.16 -0.83 -3.09
CA ILE A 80 -3.92 0.35 -2.66
C ILE A 80 -3.18 1.05 -1.51
N ILE A 81 -2.76 0.28 -0.52
CA ILE A 81 -2.04 0.79 0.65
C ILE A 81 -0.64 1.27 0.26
N ALA A 82 0.06 0.55 -0.63
CA ALA A 82 1.36 0.98 -1.13
C ALA A 82 1.28 2.33 -1.88
N TRP A 83 0.26 2.51 -2.73
CA TRP A 83 -0.01 3.79 -3.38
C TRP A 83 -0.29 4.88 -2.35
N MET A 84 -1.16 4.60 -1.37
CA MET A 84 -1.51 5.54 -0.31
C MET A 84 -0.30 6.00 0.50
N LEU A 85 0.64 5.10 0.82
CA LEU A 85 1.90 5.44 1.49
C LEU A 85 2.73 6.40 0.65
N VAL A 86 2.94 6.08 -0.64
CA VAL A 86 3.76 6.90 -1.54
C VAL A 86 3.11 8.27 -1.79
N ALA A 87 1.79 8.33 -1.94
CA ALA A 87 1.04 9.56 -2.08
C ALA A 87 1.22 10.44 -0.84
N TRP A 88 1.02 9.87 0.36
CA TRP A 88 1.21 10.57 1.62
C TRP A 88 2.64 11.10 1.81
N MET A 89 3.66 10.30 1.49
CA MET A 89 5.06 10.73 1.56
C MET A 89 5.36 11.91 0.62
N SER A 90 4.70 11.93 -0.54
CA SER A 90 4.88 12.95 -1.57
C SER A 90 4.13 14.25 -1.25
N SER A 91 3.10 14.22 -0.40
CA SER A 91 2.37 15.42 0.03
C SER A 91 3.21 16.39 0.87
N PHE A 92 4.32 15.94 1.44
CA PHE A 92 5.22 16.81 2.19
C PHE A 92 6.21 17.50 1.26
N GLU A 93 5.95 18.79 0.99
CA GLU A 93 6.84 19.70 0.27
C GLU A 93 7.37 20.81 1.20
N GLY A 94 8.57 21.33 0.92
CA GLY A 94 9.16 22.46 1.63
C GLY A 94 10.10 22.13 2.81
N PRO A 95 10.50 23.15 3.60
CA PRO A 95 11.51 23.03 4.66
C PRO A 95 11.14 22.02 5.76
N ASP A 96 9.84 21.91 6.08
CA ASP A 96 9.32 21.04 7.12
C ASP A 96 9.03 19.60 6.65
N ALA A 97 9.28 19.29 5.37
CA ALA A 97 8.95 17.99 4.80
C ALA A 97 9.67 16.83 5.53
N ASN A 98 10.90 17.05 5.97
CA ASN A 98 11.65 16.06 6.75
C ASN A 98 10.96 15.78 8.09
N ARG A 99 10.56 16.83 8.82
CA ARG A 99 9.90 16.70 10.12
C ARG A 99 8.58 15.94 10.00
N GLY A 100 7.75 16.27 9.01
CA GLY A 100 6.49 15.58 8.73
C GLY A 100 6.69 14.08 8.42
N ARG A 101 7.68 13.75 7.58
CA ARG A 101 8.03 12.37 7.26
C ARG A 101 8.53 11.59 8.48
N TRP A 102 9.34 12.20 9.34
CA TRP A 102 9.80 11.56 10.60
C TRP A 102 8.65 11.31 11.58
N HIS A 103 7.72 12.26 11.74
CA HIS A 103 6.53 12.04 12.57
C HIS A 103 5.67 10.90 12.03
N GLY A 104 5.42 10.83 10.73
CA GLY A 104 4.67 9.70 10.17
C GLY A 104 5.41 8.38 10.25
N LEU A 105 6.75 8.38 10.10
CA LEU A 105 7.56 7.18 10.33
C LEU A 105 7.37 6.66 11.75
N LEU A 106 7.50 7.55 12.74
CA LEU A 106 7.30 7.20 14.15
C LEU A 106 5.88 6.72 14.41
N THR A 107 4.89 7.34 13.78
CA THR A 107 3.48 6.92 13.93
C THR A 107 3.24 5.53 13.36
N ILE A 108 3.76 5.23 12.17
CA ILE A 108 3.66 3.90 11.56
C ILE A 108 4.47 2.88 12.39
N ALA A 109 5.62 3.25 12.93
CA ALA A 109 6.41 2.38 13.80
C ALA A 109 5.66 2.01 15.08
N VAL A 110 5.07 3.01 15.76
CA VAL A 110 4.22 2.78 16.94
C VAL A 110 3.03 1.92 16.57
N ALA A 111 2.35 2.23 15.47
CA ALA A 111 1.21 1.44 15.01
C ALA A 111 1.59 -0.02 14.72
N ALA A 112 2.70 -0.27 14.02
CA ALA A 112 3.18 -1.61 13.71
C ALA A 112 3.44 -2.42 14.99
N VAL A 113 4.18 -1.85 15.94
CA VAL A 113 4.48 -2.50 17.23
C VAL A 113 3.21 -2.76 18.05
N VAL A 114 2.33 -1.76 18.18
CA VAL A 114 1.07 -1.90 18.94
C VAL A 114 0.15 -2.93 18.30
N SER A 115 0.15 -3.01 16.96
CA SER A 115 -0.70 -3.93 16.21
C SER A 115 -0.16 -5.35 16.11
N GLU A 116 1.10 -5.62 16.49
CA GLU A 116 1.68 -6.97 16.43
C GLU A 116 0.94 -7.93 17.37
N VAL A 117 0.80 -7.56 18.64
CA VAL A 117 0.13 -8.39 19.65
C VAL A 117 -1.30 -8.79 19.24
N PRO A 118 -2.21 -7.86 18.85
CA PRO A 118 -3.55 -8.26 18.43
C PRO A 118 -3.53 -9.03 17.10
N TYR A 119 -2.55 -8.81 16.21
CA TYR A 119 -2.41 -9.58 14.98
C TYR A 119 -2.03 -11.04 15.27
N ASP A 120 -1.04 -11.26 16.12
CA ASP A 120 -0.58 -12.61 16.50
C ASP A 120 -1.69 -13.39 17.18
N VAL A 121 -2.42 -12.76 18.11
CA VAL A 121 -3.57 -13.40 18.76
C VAL A 121 -4.64 -13.73 17.74
N ALA A 122 -4.98 -12.79 16.85
CA ALA A 122 -6.02 -13.00 15.85
C ALA A 122 -5.69 -14.12 14.85
N ASN A 123 -4.41 -14.31 14.50
CA ASN A 123 -4.00 -15.23 13.45
C ASN A 123 -3.50 -16.59 13.98
N SER A 124 -2.70 -16.57 15.05
CA SER A 124 -2.09 -17.78 15.65
C SER A 124 -2.79 -18.24 16.93
N GLY A 125 -3.55 -17.36 17.58
CA GLY A 125 -4.10 -17.60 18.92
C GLY A 125 -3.10 -17.39 20.06
N LYS A 126 -1.85 -17.03 19.76
CA LYS A 126 -0.79 -16.75 20.73
C LYS A 126 -0.51 -15.25 20.77
N ALA A 127 -0.12 -14.73 21.94
CA ALA A 127 0.24 -13.31 22.07
C ALA A 127 1.56 -12.94 21.40
N TRP A 128 2.37 -13.94 21.04
CA TRP A 128 3.66 -13.76 20.40
C TRP A 128 3.96 -14.96 19.49
N ASP A 129 4.05 -14.73 18.18
CA ASP A 129 4.39 -15.76 17.19
C ASP A 129 5.35 -15.23 16.12
N PHE A 130 6.50 -15.88 15.97
CA PHE A 130 7.50 -15.51 14.97
C PHE A 130 7.26 -16.17 13.60
N SER A 131 6.16 -16.92 13.42
CA SER A 131 5.86 -17.59 12.15
C SER A 131 5.56 -16.61 11.00
N SER A 132 4.88 -15.50 11.30
CA SER A 132 4.54 -14.44 10.36
C SER A 132 4.39 -13.13 11.11
N GLN A 133 4.96 -12.05 10.59
CA GLN A 133 4.87 -10.74 11.22
C GLN A 133 3.74 -9.91 10.62
N ASN A 134 3.23 -8.95 11.39
CA ASN A 134 2.15 -8.09 10.95
C ASN A 134 2.50 -7.32 9.64
N PRO A 135 1.59 -7.32 8.63
CA PRO A 135 1.73 -6.51 7.41
C PRO A 135 2.01 -5.01 7.63
N ALA A 136 1.69 -4.42 8.78
CA ALA A 136 2.05 -3.05 9.15
C ALA A 136 3.57 -2.83 9.16
N PHE A 137 4.36 -3.86 9.49
CA PHE A 137 5.82 -3.81 9.33
C PHE A 137 6.25 -3.68 7.87
N ALA A 138 5.47 -4.21 6.91
CA ALA A 138 5.76 -4.00 5.49
C ALA A 138 5.64 -2.51 5.11
N VAL A 139 4.63 -1.82 5.65
CA VAL A 139 4.44 -0.37 5.46
C VAL A 139 5.63 0.39 6.05
N LEU A 140 6.03 0.03 7.27
CA LEU A 140 7.16 0.65 7.97
C LEU A 140 8.48 0.47 7.19
N ILE A 141 8.85 -0.76 6.88
CA ILE A 141 10.11 -1.07 6.20
C ILE A 141 10.14 -0.41 4.81
N THR A 142 9.02 -0.42 4.09
CA THR A 142 8.92 0.27 2.80
C THR A 142 9.15 1.76 2.94
N MET A 143 8.55 2.39 3.94
CA MET A 143 8.78 3.81 4.21
C MET A 143 10.25 4.10 4.53
N ILE A 144 10.90 3.27 5.36
CA ILE A 144 12.34 3.39 5.67
C ILE A 144 13.18 3.31 4.39
N VAL A 145 12.95 2.29 3.55
CA VAL A 145 13.66 2.10 2.28
C VAL A 145 13.48 3.33 1.38
N LEU A 146 12.24 3.78 1.18
CA LEU A 146 11.96 4.95 0.33
C LEU A 146 12.60 6.24 0.88
N LEU A 147 12.61 6.45 2.20
CA LEU A 147 13.27 7.59 2.83
C LEU A 147 14.79 7.57 2.63
N ILE A 148 15.42 6.40 2.78
CA ILE A 148 16.86 6.24 2.54
C ILE A 148 17.18 6.48 1.06
N LEU A 149 16.37 5.93 0.14
CA LEU A 149 16.59 6.13 -1.30
C LEU A 149 16.40 7.60 -1.71
N ASP A 150 15.43 8.31 -1.13
CA ASP A 150 15.24 9.75 -1.32
C ASP A 150 16.45 10.55 -0.77
N ALA A 151 17.02 10.16 0.37
CA ALA A 151 18.22 10.77 0.92
C ALA A 151 19.48 10.49 0.07
N LEU A 152 19.52 9.35 -0.62
CA LEU A 152 20.57 8.99 -1.58
C LEU A 152 20.35 9.59 -2.98
N SER A 153 19.22 10.27 -3.24
CA SER A 153 18.89 10.80 -4.57
C SER A 153 19.79 11.99 -4.95
N PRO A 154 20.17 12.14 -6.25
CA PRO A 154 21.15 13.15 -6.67
C PRO A 154 20.55 14.56 -6.68
N ALA A 155 19.22 14.67 -6.79
CA ALA A 155 18.49 15.94 -6.82
C ALA A 155 18.73 16.77 -5.55
N ARG A 156 18.96 16.12 -4.40
CA ARG A 156 19.24 16.80 -3.12
C ARG A 156 20.69 17.29 -2.99
N ARG A 157 21.61 16.80 -3.83
CA ARG A 157 23.06 17.11 -3.76
C ARG A 157 23.57 18.04 -4.86
N ARG A 158 22.71 18.49 -5.78
CA ARG A 158 23.07 19.53 -6.77
C ARG A 158 23.45 20.88 -6.15
N LEU A 159 23.29 21.04 -4.84
CA LEU A 159 23.74 22.21 -4.11
C LEU A 159 25.20 22.13 -3.62
N SER A 160 25.86 20.97 -3.66
CA SER A 160 27.04 20.76 -2.81
C SER A 160 28.36 20.35 -3.44
N ASP A 161 28.55 20.13 -4.75
CA ASP A 161 29.92 19.85 -5.22
C ASP A 161 30.23 20.06 -6.71
N ALA A 162 31.48 20.49 -6.92
CA ALA A 162 32.15 20.91 -8.15
C ALA A 162 32.39 19.76 -9.18
N GLU A 163 32.70 20.16 -10.41
CA GLU A 163 32.36 19.42 -11.62
C GLU A 163 33.19 18.16 -11.98
N ASP A 164 34.27 17.83 -11.28
CA ASP A 164 35.24 16.85 -11.82
C ASP A 164 35.11 15.38 -11.33
N CYS A 165 34.20 15.07 -10.39
CA CYS A 165 34.05 13.71 -9.83
C CYS A 165 32.70 13.03 -10.15
N LYS A 166 32.08 13.35 -11.30
CA LYS A 166 30.70 12.97 -11.65
C LYS A 166 30.48 11.47 -11.93
N ARG A 167 31.45 10.74 -12.50
CA ARG A 167 31.23 9.36 -12.99
C ARG A 167 31.36 8.28 -11.91
N SER A 168 32.41 8.35 -11.07
CA SER A 168 32.64 7.41 -9.96
C SER A 168 31.59 7.56 -8.86
N THR A 169 31.22 8.81 -8.53
CA THR A 169 30.20 9.12 -7.53
C THR A 169 28.81 8.66 -7.96
N GLY A 170 28.47 8.75 -9.25
CA GLY A 170 27.21 8.27 -9.80
C GLY A 170 27.03 6.76 -9.67
N MET A 171 28.05 5.99 -10.08
CA MET A 171 28.06 4.52 -9.97
C MET A 171 27.95 4.07 -8.51
N ARG A 172 28.74 4.68 -7.60
CA ARG A 172 28.70 4.37 -6.18
C ARG A 172 27.30 4.58 -5.59
N MET A 173 26.61 5.66 -5.96
CA MET A 173 25.26 5.93 -5.45
C MET A 173 24.22 4.97 -6.02
N ALA A 174 24.34 4.58 -7.29
CA ALA A 174 23.47 3.54 -7.86
C ALA A 174 23.63 2.20 -7.13
N LEU A 175 24.88 1.82 -6.84
CA LEU A 175 25.19 0.60 -6.09
C LEU A 175 24.63 0.65 -4.66
N LEU A 176 24.80 1.77 -3.95
CA LEU A 176 24.22 1.95 -2.60
C LEU A 176 22.69 1.84 -2.61
N ARG A 177 22.02 2.42 -3.60
CA ARG A 177 20.56 2.27 -3.74
C ARG A 177 20.16 0.82 -3.98
N GLY A 178 20.89 0.11 -4.85
CA GLY A 178 20.69 -1.31 -5.09
C GLY A 178 20.81 -2.13 -3.81
N ILE A 179 21.86 -1.89 -3.01
CA ILE A 179 22.08 -2.56 -1.72
C ILE A 179 20.91 -2.30 -0.76
N VAL A 180 20.45 -1.05 -0.64
CA VAL A 180 19.33 -0.70 0.25
C VAL A 180 18.04 -1.42 -0.16
N VAL A 181 17.75 -1.50 -1.46
CA VAL A 181 16.59 -2.23 -1.98
C VAL A 181 16.70 -3.72 -1.69
N ILE A 182 17.86 -4.32 -1.96
CA ILE A 182 18.12 -5.75 -1.69
C ILE A 182 17.99 -6.04 -0.18
N ALA A 183 18.54 -5.18 0.68
CA ALA A 183 18.43 -5.31 2.13
C ALA A 183 16.97 -5.24 2.60
N GLY A 184 16.17 -4.33 2.03
CA GLY A 184 14.73 -4.24 2.31
C GLY A 184 13.97 -5.51 1.94
N PHE A 185 14.22 -6.05 0.74
CA PHE A 185 13.63 -7.33 0.30
C PHE A 185 14.08 -8.49 1.18
N ALA A 186 15.37 -8.59 1.48
CA ALA A 186 15.92 -9.64 2.33
C ALA A 186 15.31 -9.59 3.74
N TRP A 187 15.17 -8.40 4.33
CA TRP A 187 14.53 -8.25 5.64
C TRP A 187 13.08 -8.77 5.61
N MET A 188 12.28 -8.31 4.66
CA MET A 188 10.87 -8.73 4.58
C MET A 188 10.72 -10.24 4.37
N TRP A 189 11.61 -10.83 3.57
CA TRP A 189 11.60 -12.25 3.27
C TRP A 189 12.09 -13.11 4.45
N LEU A 190 13.20 -12.73 5.10
CA LEU A 190 13.80 -13.52 6.19
C LEU A 190 12.95 -13.53 7.47
N VAL A 191 12.23 -12.45 7.75
CA VAL A 191 11.40 -12.32 8.96
C VAL A 191 9.92 -12.58 8.65
N ASN A 192 9.60 -13.15 7.48
CA ASN A 192 8.23 -13.49 7.08
C ASN A 192 7.22 -12.33 7.26
N VAL A 193 7.60 -11.13 6.81
CA VAL A 193 6.78 -9.93 7.01
C VAL A 193 5.57 -9.96 6.09
N GLY A 194 4.37 -10.03 6.68
CA GLY A 194 3.10 -10.03 5.95
C GLY A 194 2.92 -11.24 5.04
N VAL A 195 3.47 -12.39 5.42
CA VAL A 195 3.28 -13.65 4.69
C VAL A 195 1.85 -14.15 4.89
N ARG A 196 1.15 -14.36 3.78
CA ARG A 196 -0.25 -14.82 3.75
C ARG A 196 -0.33 -16.24 3.19
N LEU A 197 -1.04 -17.12 3.90
CA LEU A 197 -1.18 -18.56 3.61
C LEU A 197 0.17 -19.32 3.44
N GLY A 198 1.28 -18.77 3.93
CA GLY A 198 2.62 -19.35 3.72
C GLY A 198 3.15 -19.26 2.28
N ILE A 199 2.37 -18.73 1.33
CA ILE A 199 2.72 -18.69 -0.09
C ILE A 199 2.94 -17.26 -0.61
N MET A 200 2.14 -16.31 -0.16
CA MET A 200 2.15 -14.96 -0.71
C MET A 200 3.02 -14.08 0.17
N GLN A 201 4.18 -13.70 -0.38
CA GLN A 201 5.17 -12.82 0.24
C GLN A 201 4.69 -11.36 0.19
N GLY A 202 3.66 -11.04 0.98
CA GLY A 202 2.96 -9.77 0.94
C GLY A 202 3.87 -8.58 1.20
N GLY A 203 4.82 -8.70 2.13
CA GLY A 203 5.80 -7.65 2.40
C GLY A 203 6.67 -7.32 1.19
N VAL A 204 7.29 -8.33 0.59
CA VAL A 204 8.12 -8.20 -0.63
C VAL A 204 7.33 -7.53 -1.75
N LEU A 205 6.10 -8.02 -2.00
CA LEU A 205 5.25 -7.44 -3.03
C LEU A 205 4.88 -5.98 -2.73
N PHE A 206 4.62 -5.65 -1.46
CA PHE A 206 4.33 -4.30 -1.02
C PHE A 206 5.51 -3.34 -1.29
N LEU A 207 6.74 -3.75 -0.97
CA LEU A 207 7.93 -2.95 -1.27
C LEU A 207 8.10 -2.74 -2.79
N LEU A 208 7.87 -3.78 -3.59
CA LEU A 208 7.92 -3.69 -5.04
C LEU A 208 6.92 -2.65 -5.58
N TYR A 209 5.68 -2.67 -5.09
CA TYR A 209 4.69 -1.64 -5.42
C TYR A 209 5.14 -0.24 -4.99
N GLY A 210 5.66 -0.09 -3.77
CA GLY A 210 6.18 1.19 -3.27
C GLY A 210 7.28 1.77 -4.16
N LEU A 211 8.21 0.94 -4.62
CA LEU A 211 9.26 1.34 -5.56
C LEU A 211 8.69 1.78 -6.92
N VAL A 212 7.76 1.00 -7.49
CA VAL A 212 7.13 1.33 -8.78
C VAL A 212 6.39 2.66 -8.67
N PHE A 213 5.53 2.82 -7.66
CA PHE A 213 4.74 4.04 -7.48
C PHE A 213 5.61 5.25 -7.18
N ARG A 214 6.74 5.10 -6.48
CA ARG A 214 7.62 6.24 -6.19
C ARG A 214 8.43 6.68 -7.40
N TYR A 215 9.01 5.74 -8.14
CA TYR A 215 10.02 6.05 -9.17
C TYR A 215 9.49 6.08 -10.60
N VAL A 216 8.36 5.44 -10.86
CA VAL A 216 7.72 5.39 -12.20
C VAL A 216 6.53 6.35 -12.31
N SER A 217 6.18 7.06 -11.23
CA SER A 217 5.02 7.99 -11.16
C SER A 217 4.96 9.07 -12.23
N ARG A 218 6.10 9.42 -12.86
CA ARG A 218 6.13 10.39 -13.96
C ARG A 218 5.41 9.92 -15.22
N HIS A 219 5.32 8.60 -15.43
CA HIS A 219 4.67 8.01 -16.59
C HIS A 219 3.56 7.10 -16.11
N GLU A 220 2.33 7.63 -16.02
CA GLU A 220 1.19 6.93 -15.43
C GLU A 220 0.94 5.57 -16.09
N ASN A 221 0.96 5.50 -17.42
CA ASN A 221 0.76 4.25 -18.15
C ASN A 221 1.85 3.22 -17.81
N THR A 222 3.12 3.64 -17.79
CA THR A 222 4.25 2.75 -17.43
C THR A 222 4.15 2.31 -15.99
N MET A 223 3.79 3.22 -15.07
CA MET A 223 3.62 2.91 -13.65
C MET A 223 2.54 1.84 -13.46
N MET A 224 1.39 2.00 -14.10
CA MET A 224 0.29 1.04 -14.04
C MET A 224 0.66 -0.32 -14.64
N LEU A 225 1.37 -0.32 -15.77
CA LEU A 225 1.84 -1.57 -16.42
C LEU A 225 2.87 -2.29 -15.56
N SER A 226 3.87 -1.59 -15.03
CA SER A 226 4.89 -2.16 -14.14
C SER A 226 4.30 -2.66 -12.81
N ALA A 227 3.35 -1.92 -12.23
CA ALA A 227 2.65 -2.37 -11.03
C ALA A 227 1.80 -3.62 -11.33
N THR A 228 1.16 -3.68 -12.50
CA THR A 228 0.42 -4.87 -12.92
C THR A 228 1.36 -6.07 -13.05
N LEU A 229 2.51 -5.90 -13.70
CA LEU A 229 3.57 -6.91 -13.80
C LEU A 229 4.05 -7.39 -12.42
N ALA A 230 4.23 -6.47 -11.46
CA ALA A 230 4.55 -6.82 -10.08
C ALA A 230 3.47 -7.71 -9.45
N GLY A 231 2.19 -7.39 -9.66
CA GLY A 231 1.08 -8.22 -9.16
C GLY A 231 0.97 -9.58 -9.84
N LEU A 232 1.43 -9.74 -11.09
CA LEU A 232 1.51 -11.05 -11.75
C LEU A 232 2.47 -12.00 -11.01
N VAL A 233 3.58 -11.48 -10.50
CA VAL A 233 4.52 -12.23 -9.65
C VAL A 233 3.84 -12.66 -8.34
N GLY A 234 2.88 -11.87 -7.86
CA GLY A 234 2.05 -12.15 -6.68
C GLY A 234 0.75 -12.91 -6.98
N PHE A 235 0.73 -13.82 -7.97
CA PHE A 235 -0.44 -14.63 -8.34
C PHE A 235 -1.62 -13.89 -9.01
N MET A 236 -1.37 -12.76 -9.67
CA MET A 236 -2.36 -11.95 -10.42
C MET A 236 -3.39 -11.21 -9.56
N ILE A 237 -3.86 -11.82 -8.47
CA ILE A 237 -4.95 -11.29 -7.64
C ILE A 237 -4.66 -9.87 -7.10
N PRO A 238 -3.45 -9.56 -6.59
CA PRO A 238 -3.12 -8.21 -6.17
C PRO A 238 -3.34 -7.16 -7.27
N SER A 239 -3.17 -7.51 -8.54
CA SER A 239 -3.35 -6.59 -9.68
C SER A 239 -4.77 -6.03 -9.78
N PHE A 240 -5.81 -6.71 -9.28
CA PHE A 240 -7.16 -6.15 -9.27
C PHE A 240 -7.27 -4.91 -8.37
N GLY A 241 -6.46 -4.84 -7.30
CA GLY A 241 -6.37 -3.64 -6.45
C GLY A 241 -5.86 -2.41 -7.19
N LEU A 242 -5.12 -2.59 -8.28
CA LEU A 242 -4.63 -1.49 -9.12
C LEU A 242 -5.77 -0.80 -9.88
N LEU A 243 -6.90 -1.47 -10.14
CA LEU A 243 -8.06 -0.82 -10.74
C LEU A 243 -8.57 0.32 -9.85
N ALA A 244 -8.59 0.11 -8.53
CA ALA A 244 -8.97 1.17 -7.59
C ALA A 244 -7.95 2.33 -7.62
N VAL A 245 -6.66 2.02 -7.70
CA VAL A 245 -5.59 3.03 -7.81
C VAL A 245 -5.70 3.80 -9.14
N HIS A 246 -6.06 3.14 -10.23
CA HIS A 246 -6.23 3.77 -11.54
C HIS A 246 -7.39 4.78 -11.56
N PHE A 247 -8.52 4.42 -10.94
CA PHE A 247 -9.68 5.31 -10.86
C PHE A 247 -9.56 6.37 -9.74
N ARG A 248 -8.38 6.61 -9.17
CA ARG A 248 -8.19 7.61 -8.12
C ARG A 248 -8.45 9.02 -8.64
N ARG A 249 -8.79 9.94 -7.73
CA ARG A 249 -8.79 11.38 -8.03
C ARG A 249 -7.38 11.96 -7.89
N ASP A 250 -7.03 12.91 -8.74
CA ASP A 250 -5.73 13.62 -8.66
C ASP A 250 -5.73 14.77 -7.65
N GLU A 251 -6.88 15.40 -7.42
CA GLU A 251 -7.03 16.42 -6.37
C GLU A 251 -7.01 15.79 -4.98
N GLN A 252 -5.89 15.96 -4.28
CA GLN A 252 -5.76 15.60 -2.88
C GLN A 252 -6.19 16.80 -2.02
N GLY A 253 -6.97 16.54 -0.96
CA GLY A 253 -7.38 17.58 -0.01
C GLY A 253 -6.20 18.22 0.73
N THR A 254 -6.47 19.16 1.62
CA THR A 254 -5.41 19.81 2.41
C THR A 254 -4.59 18.80 3.22
N LEU A 255 -3.28 19.03 3.36
CA LEU A 255 -2.35 18.14 4.07
C LEU A 255 -2.84 17.74 5.47
N SER A 256 -3.43 18.69 6.20
CA SER A 256 -3.93 18.46 7.57
C SER A 256 -5.17 17.55 7.58
N SER A 257 -6.06 17.68 6.60
CA SER A 257 -7.21 16.79 6.43
C SER A 257 -6.71 15.39 6.06
N GLN A 258 -5.82 15.30 5.09
CA GLN A 258 -5.25 14.05 4.62
C GLN A 258 -4.52 13.28 5.75
N ASN A 259 -3.69 13.95 6.55
CA ASN A 259 -3.05 13.34 7.73
C ASN A 259 -4.07 12.74 8.70
N ARG A 260 -5.14 13.49 9.01
CA ARG A 260 -6.19 13.03 9.93
C ARG A 260 -6.89 11.77 9.40
N GLN A 261 -7.14 11.72 8.10
CA GLN A 261 -7.74 10.58 7.42
C GLN A 261 -6.84 9.34 7.54
N TYR A 262 -5.54 9.47 7.24
CA TYR A 262 -4.60 8.35 7.40
C TYR A 262 -4.50 7.85 8.84
N MET A 263 -4.47 8.76 9.82
CA MET A 263 -4.47 8.39 11.24
C MET A 263 -5.74 7.64 11.63
N ALA A 264 -6.90 8.10 11.16
CA ALA A 264 -8.16 7.40 11.38
C ALA A 264 -8.13 5.97 10.80
N LEU A 265 -7.58 5.79 9.59
CA LEU A 265 -7.44 4.46 8.97
C LEU A 265 -6.53 3.53 9.79
N VAL A 266 -5.41 4.05 10.31
CA VAL A 266 -4.49 3.29 11.17
C VAL A 266 -5.19 2.85 12.46
N VAL A 267 -5.94 3.76 13.10
CA VAL A 267 -6.70 3.43 14.31
C VAL A 267 -7.76 2.38 14.01
N VAL A 268 -8.52 2.52 12.92
CA VAL A 268 -9.53 1.53 12.52
C VAL A 268 -8.91 0.17 12.23
N TYR A 269 -7.73 0.12 11.60
CA TYR A 269 -6.99 -1.12 11.40
C TYR A 269 -6.66 -1.83 12.73
N ILE A 270 -6.14 -1.09 13.72
CA ILE A 270 -5.84 -1.63 15.06
C ILE A 270 -7.14 -2.12 15.73
N LEU A 271 -8.24 -1.39 15.60
CA LEU A 271 -9.54 -1.80 16.16
C LEU A 271 -10.06 -3.09 15.51
N ILE A 272 -9.93 -3.25 14.19
CA ILE A 272 -10.29 -4.49 13.50
C ILE A 272 -9.49 -5.67 14.07
N LEU A 273 -8.17 -5.51 14.22
CA LEU A 273 -7.33 -6.56 14.80
C LEU A 273 -7.71 -6.86 16.25
N ALA A 274 -7.98 -5.84 17.06
CA ALA A 274 -8.39 -6.01 18.45
C ALA A 274 -9.72 -6.78 18.55
N ILE A 275 -10.70 -6.46 17.70
CA ILE A 275 -11.97 -7.18 17.63
C ILE A 275 -11.74 -8.64 17.21
N CYS A 276 -10.95 -8.88 16.16
CA CYS A 276 -10.62 -10.24 15.70
C CYS A 276 -9.89 -11.05 16.79
N SER A 277 -8.97 -10.42 17.51
CA SER A 277 -8.26 -11.00 18.66
C SER A 277 -9.23 -11.41 19.78
N ILE A 278 -10.13 -10.51 20.20
CA ILE A 278 -11.13 -10.80 21.24
C ILE A 278 -12.02 -11.97 20.81
N VAL A 279 -12.50 -11.98 19.56
CA VAL A 279 -13.32 -13.08 19.05
C VAL A 279 -12.54 -14.40 19.02
N ARG A 280 -11.24 -14.35 18.69
CA ARG A 280 -10.38 -15.52 18.66
C ARG A 280 -10.12 -16.09 20.05
N MET A 281 -9.98 -15.24 21.07
CA MET A 281 -9.81 -15.65 22.47
C MET A 281 -11.09 -16.18 23.11
N GLY A 282 -12.26 -15.72 22.67
CA GLY A 282 -13.55 -16.18 23.15
C GLY A 282 -14.00 -17.55 22.61
N ARG A 283 -13.16 -18.23 21.81
CA ARG A 283 -13.41 -19.54 21.19
C ARG A 283 -12.36 -20.54 21.63
#